data_AF-A0A5N7W6V8-F1
#
_entry.id   AF-A0A5N7W6V8-F1
#
_cell.length_a   1.000
_cell.length_b   1.000
_cell.length_c   1.000
_cell.angle_alpha   90.00
_cell.angle_beta   90.00
_cell.angle_gamma   90.00
#
_symmetry.space_group_name_H-M   'P 1'
#
loop_
_entity.id
_entity.type
_entity.pdbx_description
1 polymer ?
#
loop_
_entity_poly.entity_id
_entity_poly.type
_entity_poly.pdbx_seq_one_letter_code
_entity_poly.pdbx_strand_id
1 'polypeptide(L)'
;MFGSAVKREAPALTGDFSLIPVEERLQWRDALSRHLLNQMRSPSGFPLPGWKIEEQVVPMNLAVAGLLEQGVTEPQAIEERFGSEGTIRSDYASGK
;
A
#
# COMPACT_ATOMS: atom_id res chain seq x y z
N MET A 1 16.75 -34.08 -2.19
CA MET A 1 16.77 -32.72 -2.77
C MET A 1 15.70 -31.92 -2.06
N PHE A 2 16.08 -31.06 -1.12
CA PHE A 2 15.13 -30.20 -0.41
C PHE A 2 14.90 -28.96 -1.26
N GLY A 3 13.66 -28.78 -1.73
CA GLY A 3 13.24 -27.58 -2.42
C GLY A 3 13.41 -26.39 -1.49
N SER A 4 14.29 -25.47 -1.88
CA SER A 4 14.47 -24.19 -1.22
C SER A 4 13.11 -23.50 -1.15
N ALA A 5 12.58 -23.36 0.06
CA ALA A 5 11.46 -22.49 0.31
C ALA A 5 11.88 -21.09 -0.13
N VAL A 6 11.38 -20.66 -1.30
CA VAL A 6 11.52 -19.29 -1.76
C VAL A 6 10.87 -18.44 -0.69
N LYS A 7 11.69 -17.81 0.15
CA LYS A 7 11.25 -16.65 0.93
C LYS A 7 10.69 -15.71 -0.13
N ARG A 8 9.37 -15.55 -0.17
CA ARG A 8 8.74 -14.48 -0.94
C ARG A 8 9.17 -13.19 -0.26
N GLU A 9 10.36 -12.71 -0.61
CA GLU A 9 10.80 -11.38 -0.24
C GLU A 9 9.73 -10.44 -0.79
N ALA A 10 9.27 -9.53 0.06
CA ALA A 10 8.30 -8.53 -0.37
C ALA A 10 8.88 -7.83 -1.61
N PRO A 11 8.08 -7.64 -2.67
CA PRO A 11 8.58 -7.09 -3.91
C PRO A 11 9.28 -5.75 -3.66
N ALA A 12 10.46 -5.56 -4.26
CA ALA A 12 11.21 -4.33 -4.14
C ALA A 12 10.45 -3.21 -4.85
N LEU A 13 9.89 -2.25 -4.09
CA LEU A 13 9.04 -1.15 -4.56
C LEU A 13 9.79 -0.08 -5.41
N THR A 14 10.70 -0.49 -6.29
CA THR A 14 11.67 0.38 -6.98
C THR A 14 11.48 0.41 -8.49
N GLY A 15 10.25 0.26 -9.01
CA GLY A 15 9.99 0.25 -10.45
C GLY A 15 8.58 0.71 -10.83
N ASP A 16 8.39 1.00 -12.11
CA ASP A 16 7.09 1.37 -12.69
C ASP A 16 6.13 0.16 -12.66
N PHE A 17 4.97 0.32 -12.02
CA PHE A 17 3.92 -0.71 -11.94
C PHE A 17 3.42 -1.16 -13.32
N SER A 18 3.57 -0.33 -14.36
CA SER A 18 3.16 -0.66 -15.73
C SER A 18 3.97 -1.85 -16.29
N LEU A 19 5.22 -1.99 -15.84
CA LEU A 19 6.17 -3.01 -16.31
C LEU A 19 6.03 -4.35 -15.57
N ILE A 20 5.21 -4.39 -14.52
CA ILE A 20 4.99 -5.60 -13.72
C ILE A 20 3.95 -6.49 -14.41
N PRO A 21 4.21 -7.81 -14.53
CA PRO A 21 3.22 -8.77 -15.04
C PRO A 21 1.92 -8.69 -14.25
N VAL A 22 0.77 -8.80 -14.93
CA VAL A 22 -0.57 -8.67 -14.30
C VAL A 22 -0.73 -9.61 -13.09
N GLU A 23 -0.15 -10.80 -13.17
CA GLU A 23 -0.16 -11.84 -12.13
C GLU A 23 0.55 -11.39 -10.84
N GLU A 24 1.57 -10.53 -10.96
CA GLU A 24 2.38 -10.02 -9.85
C GLU A 24 1.87 -8.67 -9.32
N ARG A 25 1.09 -7.92 -10.11
CA ARG A 25 0.54 -6.61 -9.73
C ARG A 25 -0.28 -6.66 -8.44
N LEU A 26 -1.01 -7.75 -8.19
CA LEU A 26 -1.77 -7.93 -6.96
C LEU A 26 -0.86 -8.00 -5.73
N GLN A 27 0.26 -8.74 -5.82
CA GLN A 27 1.21 -8.90 -4.72
C GLN A 27 1.98 -7.59 -4.47
N TRP A 28 2.33 -6.89 -5.53
CA TRP A 28 2.95 -5.58 -5.45
C TRP A 28 2.04 -4.51 -4.86
N ARG A 29 0.75 -4.52 -5.23
CA ARG A 29 -0.25 -3.61 -4.68
C ARG A 29 -0.46 -3.85 -3.18
N ASP A 30 -0.49 -5.13 -2.77
CA ASP A 30 -0.59 -5.48 -1.36
C ASP A 30 0.64 -5.05 -0.57
N ALA A 31 1.84 -5.29 -1.12
CA ALA A 31 3.09 -4.86 -0.53
C ALA A 31 3.18 -3.33 -0.40
N LEU A 32 2.80 -2.58 -1.43
CA LEU A 32 2.75 -1.11 -1.39
C LEU A 32 1.74 -0.62 -0.37
N SER A 33 0.53 -1.21 -0.33
CA SER A 33 -0.50 -0.85 0.63
C SER A 33 -0.03 -1.04 2.07
N ARG A 34 0.62 -2.18 2.36
CA ARG A 34 1.24 -2.46 3.66
C ARG A 34 2.38 -1.49 3.95
N HIS A 35 3.20 -1.14 2.95
CA HIS A 35 4.28 -0.18 3.10
C HIS A 35 3.75 1.19 3.52
N LEU A 36 2.75 1.72 2.80
CA LEU A 36 2.09 2.99 3.11
C LEU A 36 1.47 2.99 4.52
N LEU A 37 0.76 1.92 4.89
CA LEU A 37 0.15 1.77 6.22
C LEU A 37 1.19 1.70 7.35
N ASN A 38 2.36 1.11 7.13
CA ASN A 38 3.44 1.09 8.11
C ASN A 38 4.11 2.46 8.28
N GLN A 39 4.12 3.29 7.24
CA GLN A 39 4.62 4.65 7.31
C GLN A 39 3.63 5.61 8.00
N MET A 40 2.32 5.32 7.93
CA MET A 40 1.30 6.13 8.57
C MET A 40 1.44 6.16 10.10
N ARG A 41 0.94 7.26 10.68
CA ARG A 41 0.85 7.46 12.13
C ARG A 41 -0.60 7.66 12.52
N SER A 42 -0.94 7.18 13.71
CA SER A 42 -2.21 7.51 14.36
C SER A 42 -2.28 9.02 14.63
N PRO A 43 -3.48 9.55 14.94
CA PRO A 43 -3.61 10.93 15.41
C PRO A 43 -2.78 11.25 16.65
N SER A 44 -2.46 10.23 17.45
CA SER A 44 -1.57 10.33 18.61
C SER A 44 -0.08 10.28 18.26
N GLY A 45 0.29 10.21 16.97
CA GLY A 45 1.67 10.19 16.50
C GLY A 45 2.36 8.83 16.56
N PHE A 46 1.65 7.78 17.03
CA PHE A 46 2.21 6.43 17.13
C PHE A 46 2.05 5.66 15.82
N PRO A 47 2.92 4.68 15.52
CA PRO A 47 2.68 3.74 14.43
C PRO A 47 1.32 3.04 14.56
N LEU A 48 0.70 2.73 13.42
CA LEU A 48 -0.55 1.96 13.43
C LEU A 48 -0.28 0.55 13.99
N PRO A 49 -1.13 0.05 14.90
CA PRO A 49 -1.00 -1.31 15.40
C PRO A 49 -1.34 -2.32 14.30
N GLY A 50 -0.71 -3.50 14.34
CA GLY A 50 -0.82 -4.51 13.27
C GLY A 50 -2.26 -4.90 12.90
N TRP A 51 -3.16 -5.05 13.87
CA TRP A 51 -4.57 -5.36 13.59
C TRP A 51 -5.26 -4.29 12.74
N LYS A 52 -4.90 -3.02 12.94
CA LYS A 52 -5.44 -1.89 12.19
C LYS A 52 -4.81 -1.79 10.80
N ILE A 53 -3.55 -2.20 10.66
CA ILE A 53 -2.92 -2.36 9.34
C ILE A 53 -3.71 -3.41 8.55
N GLU A 54 -3.92 -4.62 9.09
CA GLU A 54 -4.65 -5.68 8.40
C GLU A 54 -6.08 -5.26 8.00
N GLU A 55 -6.79 -4.52 8.87
CA GLU A 55 -8.11 -3.97 8.56
C GLU A 55 -8.07 -2.98 7.38
N GLN A 56 -7.02 -2.16 7.30
CA GLN A 56 -6.89 -1.10 6.30
C GLN A 56 -6.19 -1.54 5.02
N VAL A 57 -5.59 -2.74 4.98
CA VAL A 57 -4.92 -3.27 3.78
C VAL A 57 -5.88 -3.39 2.59
N VAL A 58 -7.10 -3.87 2.79
CA VAL A 58 -8.08 -4.02 1.70
C VAL A 58 -8.55 -2.66 1.15
N PRO A 59 -8.98 -1.70 1.99
CA PRO A 59 -9.26 -0.33 1.54
C PRO A 59 -8.09 0.34 0.82
N MET A 60 -6.87 0.21 1.36
CA MET A 60 -5.69 0.81 0.74
C MET A 60 -5.38 0.19 -0.63
N ASN A 61 -5.53 -1.13 -0.76
CA ASN A 61 -5.38 -1.81 -2.04
C ASN A 61 -6.35 -1.25 -3.11
N LEU A 62 -7.59 -0.90 -2.74
CA LEU A 62 -8.55 -0.30 -3.67
C LEU A 62 -8.15 1.14 -4.04
N ALA A 63 -7.67 1.93 -3.09
CA ALA A 63 -7.19 3.28 -3.35
C ALA A 63 -5.99 3.27 -4.32
N VAL A 64 -5.01 2.39 -4.08
CA VAL A 64 -3.86 2.21 -4.98
C VAL A 64 -4.32 1.73 -6.36
N ALA A 65 -5.28 0.80 -6.44
CA ALA A 65 -5.83 0.35 -7.72
C ALA A 65 -6.43 1.50 -8.53
N GLY A 66 -7.21 2.38 -7.88
CA GLY A 66 -7.78 3.56 -8.53
C GLY A 66 -6.72 4.54 -9.03
N LEU A 67 -5.60 4.69 -8.31
CA LEU A 67 -4.48 5.53 -8.77
C LEU A 67 -3.77 4.91 -9.99
N LEU A 68 -3.58 3.60 -10.00
CA LEU A 68 -3.02 2.88 -11.16
C LEU A 68 -3.93 3.02 -12.39
N GLU A 69 -5.26 2.93 -12.22
CA GLU A 69 -6.23 3.15 -13.30
C GLU A 69 -6.21 4.58 -13.85
N GLN A 70 -5.86 5.57 -13.02
CA GLN A 70 -5.67 6.97 -13.42
C GLN A 70 -4.31 7.23 -14.09
N GLY A 71 -3.48 6.19 -14.26
CA GLY A 71 -2.17 6.29 -14.89
C GLY A 71 -1.04 6.68 -13.93
N VAL A 72 -1.27 6.71 -12.62
CA VAL A 72 -0.22 6.91 -11.62
C VAL A 72 0.42 5.56 -11.32
N THR A 73 1.47 5.22 -12.05
CA THR A 73 2.11 3.89 -11.99
C THR A 73 3.43 3.87 -11.23
N GLU A 74 3.94 5.02 -10.80
CA GLU A 74 5.17 5.09 -10.02
C GLU A 74 4.88 4.99 -8.50
N PRO A 75 5.54 4.08 -7.76
CA PRO A 75 5.35 3.94 -6.32
C PRO A 75 5.61 5.24 -5.54
N GLN A 76 6.62 6.03 -5.96
CA GLN A 76 6.93 7.32 -5.34
C GLN A 76 5.80 8.34 -5.54
N ALA A 77 5.23 8.42 -6.75
CA ALA A 77 4.09 9.29 -7.03
C ALA A 77 2.84 8.86 -6.23
N ILE A 78 2.66 7.55 -6.00
CA ILE A 78 1.61 7.03 -5.13
C ILE A 78 1.90 7.40 -3.67
N GLU A 79 3.13 7.21 -3.19
CA GLU A 79 3.57 7.58 -1.84
C GLU A 79 3.37 9.07 -1.57
N GLU A 80 3.71 9.96 -2.50
CA GLU A 80 3.49 11.40 -2.35
C GLU A 80 2.01 11.76 -2.11
N ARG A 81 1.06 11.04 -2.74
CA ARG A 81 -0.38 11.25 -2.51
C ARG A 81 -0.82 10.87 -1.10
N PHE A 82 -0.11 9.96 -0.46
CA PHE A 82 -0.38 9.51 0.91
C PHE A 82 0.55 10.16 1.96
N GLY A 83 1.69 10.69 1.53
CA GLY A 83 2.76 11.24 2.36
C GLY A 83 2.77 12.77 2.43
N SER A 84 2.21 13.48 1.44
CA SER A 84 2.03 14.94 1.53
C SER A 84 0.89 15.26 2.51
N GLU A 85 1.28 15.56 3.75
CA GLU A 85 0.52 16.32 4.74
C GLU A 85 -1.00 16.04 4.88
N GLY A 86 -1.37 15.35 5.95
CA GLY A 86 -2.54 15.73 6.76
C GLY A 86 -3.94 15.57 6.14
N THR A 87 -4.08 14.96 4.97
CA THR A 87 -5.35 14.97 4.20
C THR A 87 -5.92 13.57 3.91
N ILE A 88 -5.53 12.53 4.64
CA ILE A 88 -6.50 11.46 4.95
C ILE A 88 -7.21 11.85 6.24
N ARG A 89 -7.80 13.05 6.25
CA ARG A 89 -8.79 13.42 7.25
C ARG A 89 -10.02 12.56 6.95
N SER A 90 -10.12 11.45 7.66
CA SER A 90 -11.37 11.08 8.33
C SER A 90 -12.64 10.91 7.49
N ASP A 91 -12.58 10.52 6.22
CA ASP A 91 -13.81 10.13 5.50
C ASP A 91 -14.27 8.71 5.82
N TYR A 92 -13.39 7.85 6.35
CA TYR A 92 -13.77 6.51 6.86
C TYR A 92 -14.44 6.52 8.24
N ALA A 93 -14.67 7.70 8.84
CA ALA A 93 -15.34 7.85 10.14
C ALA A 93 -16.63 8.69 10.08
N SER A 94 -17.26 8.85 8.90
CA SER A 94 -18.60 9.41 8.80
C SER A 94 -19.65 8.30 8.58
N GLY A 95 -19.71 7.38 9.54
CA GLY A 95 -20.81 6.43 9.72
C GLY A 95 -21.57 6.78 10.98
N LYS A 96 -22.50 7.74 10.89
CA LYS A 96 -23.62 7.93 11.82
C LYS A 96 -24.88 8.24 11.03
#